data_AF-A0A2N1MF95-F1
#
_entry.id   AF-A0A2N1MF95-F1
#
_cell.length_a   1.000
_cell.length_b   1.000
_cell.length_c   1.000
_cell.angle_alpha   90.00
_cell.angle_beta   90.00
_cell.angle_gamma   90.00
#
_symmetry.space_group_name_H-M   'P 1'
#
loop_
_entity.id
_entity.type
_entity.pdbx_description
1 polymer ?
#
loop_
_entity_poly.entity_id
_entity_poly.type
_entity_poly.pdbx_seq_one_letter_code
_entity_poly.pdbx_strand_id
1 'polypeptide(L)'
;MEDNGSKKNSFTENLVDSAFMFVQFAKFLPLINDVGNFFNEIIELVEAAEHNKRTCVMLKQRVRIAELAVRELREKRKERKEFFNKTNYIRLQELSGIITRIKNFISEISQMKSLIKHIKAK
;
A
#
# COMPACT_ATOMS: atom_id res chain seq x y z
N MET A 1 52.89 -27.21 2.04
CA MET A 1 52.86 -26.01 2.91
C MET A 1 53.07 -24.85 1.94
N GLU A 2 52.12 -23.96 1.65
CA GLU A 2 50.94 -23.50 2.36
C GLU A 2 49.79 -23.24 1.37
N ASP A 3 48.58 -23.58 1.80
CA ASP A 3 47.30 -23.25 1.19
C ASP A 3 47.01 -21.76 1.43
N ASN A 4 46.94 -20.96 0.37
CA ASN A 4 46.66 -19.53 0.46
C ASN A 4 45.16 -19.28 0.20
N GLY A 5 44.35 -19.77 1.14
CA GLY A 5 42.92 -19.48 1.20
C GLY A 5 42.70 -17.98 1.40
N SER A 6 42.31 -17.29 0.34
CA SER A 6 41.77 -15.93 0.42
C SER A 6 40.50 -15.95 1.26
N LYS A 7 40.64 -15.59 2.54
CA LYS A 7 39.54 -15.20 3.42
C LYS A 7 38.82 -14.02 2.76
N LYS A 8 37.75 -14.28 2.02
CA LYS A 8 36.79 -13.26 1.61
C LYS A 8 36.14 -12.70 2.88
N ASN A 9 36.25 -11.39 3.05
CA ASN A 9 35.81 -10.69 4.25
C ASN A 9 34.28 -10.65 4.30
N SER A 10 33.66 -11.31 5.29
CA SER A 10 32.21 -11.35 5.52
C SER A 10 31.53 -9.97 5.61
N PHE A 11 32.30 -8.94 5.96
CA PHE A 11 31.85 -7.55 5.99
C PHE A 11 31.49 -7.02 4.59
N THR A 12 32.24 -7.43 3.56
CA THR A 12 31.98 -7.01 2.17
C THR A 12 30.80 -7.75 1.54
N GLU A 13 30.54 -9.00 1.91
CA GLU A 13 29.33 -9.74 1.49
C GLU A 13 28.05 -9.09 2.04
N ASN A 14 28.04 -8.73 3.33
CA ASN A 14 26.88 -8.06 3.94
C ASN A 14 26.55 -6.69 3.33
N LEU A 15 27.57 -5.95 2.87
CA LEU A 15 27.40 -4.65 2.18
C LEU A 15 26.87 -4.81 0.75
N VAL A 16 27.29 -5.87 0.05
CA VAL A 16 26.82 -6.19 -1.32
C VAL A 16 25.38 -6.69 -1.30
N ASP A 17 25.00 -7.50 -0.31
CA ASP A 17 23.62 -7.97 -0.13
C ASP A 17 22.67 -6.81 0.23
N SER A 18 23.12 -5.86 1.03
CA SER A 18 22.39 -4.63 1.37
C SER A 18 22.14 -3.74 0.14
N ALA A 19 23.15 -3.56 -0.72
CA ALA A 19 23.03 -2.78 -1.95
C ALA A 19 22.04 -3.40 -2.96
N PHE A 20 21.89 -4.73 -2.97
CA PHE A 20 20.95 -5.45 -3.83
C PHE A 20 19.48 -5.32 -3.42
N MET A 21 19.22 -4.74 -2.24
CA MET A 21 17.87 -4.55 -1.72
C MET A 21 17.30 -3.16 -2.01
N PHE A 22 18.09 -2.22 -2.55
CA PHE A 22 17.61 -0.87 -2.89
C PHE A 22 16.65 -0.88 -4.09
N VAL A 23 15.54 -0.16 -3.97
CA VAL A 23 14.58 0.05 -5.05
C VAL A 23 14.46 1.53 -5.29
N GLN A 24 14.63 1.95 -6.55
CA GLN A 24 14.52 3.36 -6.92
C GLN A 24 13.15 3.92 -6.52
N PHE A 25 13.14 5.09 -5.88
CA PHE A 25 11.92 5.80 -5.47
C PHE A 25 10.89 5.94 -6.61
N ALA A 26 11.34 6.14 -7.84
CA ALA A 26 10.47 6.22 -9.01
C ALA A 26 9.53 5.01 -9.18
N LYS A 27 9.96 3.81 -8.74
CA LYS A 27 9.12 2.60 -8.77
C LYS A 27 8.01 2.62 -7.72
N PHE A 28 8.18 3.35 -6.62
CA PHE A 28 7.15 3.50 -5.57
C PHE A 28 6.09 4.55 -5.93
N LEU A 29 6.41 5.52 -6.81
CA LEU A 29 5.50 6.62 -7.15
C LEU A 29 4.12 6.15 -7.64
N PRO A 30 3.99 5.15 -8.53
CA PRO A 30 2.68 4.65 -8.94
C PRO A 30 1.85 4.16 -7.74
N LEU A 31 2.45 3.35 -6.85
CA LEU A 31 1.75 2.82 -5.67
C LEU A 31 1.33 3.93 -4.70
N ILE A 32 2.18 4.93 -4.49
CA ILE A 32 1.87 6.08 -3.64
C ILE A 32 0.67 6.86 -4.22
N ASN A 33 0.67 7.09 -5.53
CA ASN A 33 -0.42 7.79 -6.21
C ASN A 33 -1.71 6.96 -6.19
N ASP A 34 -1.62 5.65 -6.42
CA ASP A 34 -2.78 4.74 -6.37
C ASP A 34 -3.46 4.78 -5.01
N VAL A 35 -2.69 4.74 -3.92
CA VAL A 35 -3.23 4.85 -2.55
C VAL A 35 -4.02 6.16 -2.36
N GLY A 36 -3.48 7.29 -2.84
CA GLY A 36 -4.16 8.58 -2.79
C GLY A 36 -5.45 8.60 -3.63
N ASN A 37 -5.39 8.08 -4.86
CA ASN A 37 -6.53 8.01 -5.77
C ASN A 37 -7.65 7.13 -5.20
N PHE A 38 -7.31 5.95 -4.70
CA PHE A 38 -8.29 5.05 -4.07
C PHE A 38 -8.92 5.67 -2.82
N PHE A 39 -8.17 6.45 -2.05
CA PHE A 39 -8.73 7.16 -0.91
C PHE A 39 -9.77 8.22 -1.35
N ASN A 40 -9.50 8.97 -2.42
CA ASN A 40 -10.46 9.92 -2.98
C ASN A 40 -11.74 9.21 -3.47
N GLU A 41 -11.60 8.10 -4.21
CA GLU A 41 -12.77 7.29 -4.61
C GLU A 41 -13.57 6.76 -3.40
N ILE A 42 -12.88 6.39 -2.30
CA ILE A 42 -13.56 5.98 -1.07
C ILE A 42 -14.33 7.14 -0.45
N ILE A 43 -13.80 8.37 -0.46
CA ILE A 43 -14.52 9.55 0.04
C ILE A 43 -15.87 9.69 -0.70
N GLU A 44 -15.83 9.65 -2.04
CA GLU A 44 -17.03 9.75 -2.89
C GLU A 44 -18.03 8.63 -2.59
N LEU A 45 -17.57 7.38 -2.49
CA LEU A 45 -18.43 6.24 -2.17
C LEU A 45 -19.10 6.37 -0.80
N VAL A 46 -18.39 6.87 0.21
CA VAL A 46 -18.93 7.05 1.57
C VAL A 46 -19.91 8.21 1.62
N GLU A 47 -19.65 9.30 0.89
CA GLU A 47 -20.57 10.44 0.80
C GLU A 47 -21.89 10.07 0.10
N ALA A 48 -21.81 9.25 -0.94
CA ALA A 48 -22.98 8.73 -1.66
C ALA A 48 -23.68 7.55 -0.97
N ALA A 49 -23.16 7.04 0.16
CA ALA A 49 -23.67 5.82 0.77
C ALA A 49 -25.10 5.98 1.32
N GLU A 50 -26.04 5.16 0.87
CA GLU A 50 -27.41 5.14 1.40
C GLU A 50 -27.53 4.20 2.60
N HIS A 51 -26.74 3.12 2.59
CA HIS A 51 -26.73 2.06 3.60
C HIS A 51 -25.36 1.91 4.26
N ASN A 52 -25.32 1.21 5.40
CA ASN A 52 -24.09 0.87 6.12
C ASN A 52 -23.17 2.07 6.43
N LYS A 53 -23.74 3.28 6.55
CA LYS A 53 -23.00 4.55 6.68
C LYS A 53 -21.94 4.52 7.78
N ARG A 54 -22.28 4.03 8.97
CA ARG A 54 -21.35 3.93 10.11
C ARG A 54 -20.12 3.07 9.77
N THR A 55 -20.34 1.92 9.15
CA THR A 55 -19.27 1.01 8.73
C THR A 55 -18.43 1.63 7.62
N CYS A 56 -19.06 2.27 6.64
CA CYS A 56 -18.38 2.96 5.54
C CYS A 56 -17.45 4.08 6.08
N VAL A 57 -17.95 4.92 7.00
CA VAL A 57 -17.16 5.99 7.64
C VAL A 57 -15.98 5.43 8.42
N MET A 58 -16.19 4.35 9.19
CA MET A 58 -15.12 3.65 9.92
C MET A 58 -14.01 3.16 9.00
N LEU A 59 -14.37 2.51 7.88
CA LEU A 59 -13.41 2.01 6.90
C LEU A 59 -12.67 3.15 6.20
N LYS A 60 -13.37 4.22 5.80
CA LYS A 60 -12.75 5.44 5.26
C LYS A 60 -11.69 6.00 6.19
N GLN A 61 -11.99 6.10 7.50
CA GLN A 61 -11.04 6.65 8.46
C GLN A 61 -9.78 5.78 8.62
N ARG A 62 -9.91 4.45 8.51
CA ARG A 62 -8.74 3.55 8.50
C ARG A 62 -7.87 3.77 7.27
N VAL A 63 -8.49 3.89 6.08
CA VAL A 63 -7.74 4.17 4.84
C VAL A 63 -7.09 5.56 4.89
N ARG A 64 -7.77 6.56 5.46
CA ARG A 64 -7.20 7.91 5.67
C ARG A 64 -5.87 7.84 6.42
N ILE A 65 -5.80 7.09 7.53
CA ILE A 65 -4.56 6.96 8.31
C ILE A 65 -3.43 6.37 7.46
N ALA A 66 -3.73 5.35 6.64
CA ALA A 66 -2.75 4.76 5.74
C ALA A 66 -2.30 5.74 4.64
N GLU A 67 -3.23 6.47 4.01
CA GLU A 67 -2.92 7.49 3.01
C GLU A 67 -2.00 8.58 3.59
N LEU A 68 -2.31 9.08 4.79
CA LEU A 68 -1.48 10.09 5.47
C LEU A 68 -0.04 9.60 5.67
N ALA A 69 0.14 8.36 6.13
CA ALA A 69 1.46 7.78 6.33
C ALA A 69 2.23 7.62 5.01
N VAL A 70 1.55 7.19 3.93
CA VAL A 70 2.13 7.05 2.59
C VAL A 70 2.50 8.40 1.99
N ARG A 71 1.68 9.43 2.22
CA ARG A 71 1.96 10.81 1.80
C ARG A 71 3.15 11.39 2.55
N GLU A 72 3.22 11.20 3.87
CA GLU A 72 4.38 11.63 4.67
C GLU A 72 5.67 10.95 4.19
N LEU A 73 5.62 9.65 3.85
CA LEU A 73 6.75 8.92 3.28
C LEU A 73 7.25 9.56 1.97
N ARG A 74 6.34 10.03 1.11
CA ARG A 74 6.67 10.75 -0.13
C ARG A 74 7.34 12.08 0.16
N GLU A 75 6.80 12.86 1.09
CA GLU A 75 7.31 14.17 1.49
C GLU A 75 8.72 14.05 2.10
N LYS A 76 8.91 13.08 3.00
CA LYS A 76 10.17 12.82 3.73
C LYS A 76 11.10 11.85 3.01
N ARG A 77 10.96 11.66 1.69
CA ARG A 77 11.74 10.66 0.92
C ARG A 77 13.27 10.80 1.07
N LYS A 78 13.78 12.02 1.29
CA LYS A 78 15.23 12.27 1.47
C LYS A 78 15.72 11.80 2.83
N GLU A 79 14.87 11.86 3.85
CA GLU A 79 15.16 11.44 5.23
C GLU A 79 14.94 9.93 5.38
N ARG A 80 13.94 9.37 4.70
CA ARG A 80 13.57 7.94 4.78
C ARG A 80 14.15 7.09 3.64
N LYS A 81 15.38 7.37 3.19
CA LYS A 81 16.00 6.66 2.03
C LYS A 81 16.03 5.14 2.21
N GLU A 82 16.32 4.67 3.42
CA GLU A 82 16.40 3.25 3.76
C GLU A 82 15.06 2.52 3.64
N PHE A 83 13.94 3.25 3.66
CA PHE A 83 12.63 2.67 3.42
C PHE A 83 12.52 2.11 2.00
N PHE A 84 13.19 2.71 1.00
CA PHE A 84 13.05 2.36 -0.40
C PHE A 84 13.88 1.12 -0.76
N ASN A 85 13.46 0.00 -0.18
CA ASN A 85 14.04 -1.31 -0.40
C ASN A 85 12.97 -2.30 -0.92
N LYS A 86 13.42 -3.46 -1.40
CA LYS A 86 12.57 -4.49 -2.02
C LYS A 86 11.48 -5.00 -1.09
N THR A 87 11.79 -5.21 0.19
CA THR A 87 10.83 -5.68 1.19
C THR A 87 9.69 -4.68 1.35
N ASN A 88 10.02 -3.40 1.57
CA ASN A 88 9.04 -2.35 1.75
C ASN A 88 8.28 -2.01 0.47
N TYR A 89 8.89 -2.21 -0.70
CA TYR A 89 8.20 -2.13 -1.98
C TYR A 89 7.03 -3.14 -2.03
N ILE A 90 7.31 -4.40 -1.69
CA ILE A 90 6.27 -5.46 -1.62
C ILE A 90 5.21 -5.10 -0.57
N ARG A 91 5.60 -4.61 0.61
CA ARG A 91 4.64 -4.17 1.64
C ARG A 91 3.72 -3.04 1.15
N LEU A 92 4.24 -2.10 0.37
CA LEU A 92 3.42 -1.03 -0.19
C LEU A 92 2.48 -1.56 -1.28
N GLN A 93 2.90 -2.55 -2.07
CA GLN A 93 2.01 -3.24 -3.01
C GLN A 93 0.86 -3.97 -2.28
N GLU A 94 1.17 -4.69 -1.20
CA GLU A 94 0.18 -5.34 -0.35
C GLU A 94 -0.81 -4.34 0.25
N LEU A 95 -0.32 -3.21 0.76
CA LEU A 95 -1.17 -2.13 1.29
C LEU A 95 -2.12 -1.59 0.22
N SER A 96 -1.61 -1.30 -0.98
CA SER A 96 -2.43 -0.84 -2.12
C SER A 96 -3.53 -1.87 -2.47
N GLY A 97 -3.19 -3.16 -2.47
CA GLY A 97 -4.15 -4.25 -2.68
C GLY A 97 -5.22 -4.32 -1.59
N ILE A 98 -4.85 -4.14 -0.31
CA ILE A 98 -5.80 -4.11 0.81
C ILE A 98 -6.75 -2.92 0.69
N ILE A 99 -6.23 -1.73 0.38
CA ILE A 99 -7.06 -0.52 0.20
C ILE A 99 -8.03 -0.70 -0.96
N THR A 100 -7.60 -1.33 -2.05
CA THR A 100 -8.49 -1.68 -3.18
C THR A 100 -9.63 -2.60 -2.75
N ARG A 101 -9.35 -3.63 -1.93
CA ARG A 101 -10.38 -4.53 -1.40
C ARG A 101 -11.35 -3.79 -0.48
N ILE A 102 -10.84 -2.89 0.38
CA ILE A 102 -11.69 -2.03 1.23
C ILE A 102 -12.61 -1.15 0.37
N LYS A 103 -12.07 -0.51 -0.67
CA LYS A 103 -12.85 0.31 -1.61
C LYS A 103 -13.99 -0.49 -2.24
N ASN A 104 -13.69 -1.67 -2.77
CA ASN A 104 -14.70 -2.54 -3.40
C ASN A 104 -15.77 -2.96 -2.39
N PHE A 105 -15.36 -3.35 -1.17
CA PHE A 105 -16.29 -3.70 -0.12
C PHE A 105 -17.21 -2.53 0.28
N ILE A 106 -16.66 -1.31 0.43
CA ILE A 106 -17.46 -0.10 0.66
C ILE A 106 -18.45 0.10 -0.49
N SER A 107 -18.03 -0.07 -1.75
CA SER A 107 -18.90 0.06 -2.92
C SER A 107 -20.07 -0.92 -2.92
N GLU A 108 -19.86 -2.14 -2.41
CA GLU A 108 -20.91 -3.16 -2.31
C GLU A 108 -21.91 -2.87 -1.19
N ILE A 109 -21.41 -2.56 0.01
CA ILE A 109 -22.26 -2.39 1.20
C ILE A 109 -22.96 -1.04 1.26
N SER A 110 -22.40 0.01 0.64
CA SER A 110 -22.97 1.36 0.64
C SER A 110 -24.30 1.45 -0.11
N GLN A 111 -24.45 0.65 -1.17
CA GLN A 111 -25.64 0.62 -2.03
C GLN A 111 -26.40 -0.72 -1.96
N MET A 112 -25.98 -1.64 -1.08
CA MET A 112 -26.50 -3.02 -1.01
C MET A 112 -26.62 -3.70 -2.39
N LYS A 113 -25.59 -3.52 -3.25
CA LYS A 113 -25.64 -3.91 -4.67
C LYS A 113 -25.98 -5.39 -4.86
N SER A 114 -25.49 -6.25 -3.97
CA SER A 114 -25.78 -7.69 -3.97
C SER A 114 -27.26 -7.99 -3.72
N LEU A 115 -27.88 -7.35 -2.72
CA LEU A 115 -29.31 -7.54 -2.43
C LEU A 115 -30.18 -7.05 -3.58
N ILE A 116 -29.89 -5.87 -4.13
CA ILE A 116 -30.62 -5.32 -5.29
C ILE A 116 -30.51 -6.27 -6.50
N LYS A 117 -29.32 -6.85 -6.75
CA LYS A 117 -29.13 -7.83 -7.82
C LYS A 117 -30.03 -9.06 -7.65
N HIS A 118 -30.18 -9.57 -6.43
CA HIS A 118 -31.04 -10.73 -6.15
C HIS A 118 -32.54 -10.40 -6.24
N ILE A 119 -32.95 -9.20 -5.85
CA ILE A 119 -34.36 -8.77 -5.97
C ILE A 119 -34.75 -8.56 -7.45
N LYS A 120 -33.87 -7.99 -8.28
CA LYS A 120 -34.14 -7.73 -9.71
C LYS A 120 -34.07 -8.98 -10.61
N ALA A 121 -33.45 -10.06 -10.15
CA ALA A 121 -33.29 -11.30 -10.91
C ALA A 121 -34.48 -12.27 -10.75
N LYS A 122 -35.56 -11.83 -10.07
CA LYS A 122 -36.77 -12.60 -9.78
C LYS A 122 -37.97 -11.90 -10.38
#